data_AF-A0A7Y2GHG5-F1
#
_entry.id   AF-A0A7Y2GHG5-F1
#
_cell.length_a   1.000
_cell.length_b   1.000
_cell.length_c   1.000
_cell.angle_alpha   90.00
_cell.angle_beta   90.00
_cell.angle_gamma   90.00
#
_symmetry.space_group_name_H-M   'P 1'
#
loop_
_entity.id
_entity.type
_entity.pdbx_description
1 polymer ?
#
loop_
_entity_poly.entity_id
_entity_poly.type
_entity_poly.pdbx_seq_one_letter_code
_entity_poly.pdbx_strand_id
1 'polypeptide(L)'
;MRFWKSNIFSLGILVIVLLGGCTFRDEVADRVPVPPGDAEETSEITRVENPKPVIHVLVALCDNESQGIVPVPAHLGNGDDPDGNLYWGAKYGVEAFFFNSSRWDRLPDPGIPAEGILRRLAFRHKKTGAYLIADAYRGRRIKAATIDFLNSAAGNEIREIELDGRKMQTGGGSDVIVYIGHNGLMDFKVDTPAVPVEGGTRDAVVLACLSRKYFRQHLKDTGAKPLLLTSNLMAPEAYILHDALEARLSGESEKETQLRAAAAYAKYQQIGQKAAEGLIVTGW
;
A
#
# COMPACT_ATOMS: atom_id res chain seq x y z
N MET A 1 -4.90 20.76 -39.40
CA MET A 1 -4.29 19.97 -40.50
C MET A 1 -4.63 18.50 -40.29
N ARG A 2 -5.34 17.92 -41.27
CA ARG A 2 -5.42 16.50 -41.70
C ARG A 2 -5.53 15.34 -40.69
N PHE A 3 -6.76 14.81 -40.66
CA PHE A 3 -7.23 13.41 -40.61
C PHE A 3 -6.20 12.27 -40.61
N TRP A 4 -6.48 11.24 -39.80
CA TRP A 4 -6.49 9.86 -40.30
C TRP A 4 -7.61 9.03 -39.66
N LYS A 5 -8.56 8.60 -40.49
CA LYS A 5 -9.58 7.58 -40.19
C LYS A 5 -8.99 6.22 -40.56
N SER A 6 -9.03 5.24 -39.66
CA SER A 6 -8.63 3.87 -39.97
C SER A 6 -9.87 3.05 -40.34
N ASN A 7 -9.83 2.46 -41.53
CA ASN A 7 -10.86 1.57 -42.05
C ASN A 7 -10.70 0.16 -41.45
N ILE A 8 -11.80 -0.37 -40.94
CA ILE A 8 -11.95 -1.75 -40.48
C ILE A 8 -12.18 -2.63 -41.71
N PHE A 9 -11.26 -3.55 -41.99
CA PHE A 9 -11.51 -4.69 -42.87
C PHE A 9 -11.74 -5.93 -41.99
N SER A 10 -12.99 -6.40 -41.96
CA SER A 10 -13.35 -7.73 -41.47
C SER A 10 -12.90 -8.76 -42.48
N LEU A 11 -12.08 -9.72 -42.05
CA LEU A 11 -11.87 -10.98 -42.75
C LEU A 11 -12.29 -12.11 -41.81
N GLY A 12 -13.49 -12.64 -42.04
CA GLY A 12 -13.99 -13.82 -41.34
C GLY A 12 -13.26 -15.06 -41.84
N ILE A 13 -12.53 -15.72 -40.95
CA ILE A 13 -12.02 -17.08 -41.17
C ILE A 13 -12.98 -18.05 -40.51
N LEU A 14 -13.61 -18.86 -41.37
CA LEU A 14 -14.48 -19.97 -41.06
C LEU A 14 -13.62 -21.13 -40.53
N VAL A 15 -13.72 -21.45 -39.24
CA VAL A 15 -13.11 -22.66 -38.65
C VAL A 15 -14.12 -23.80 -38.74
N ILE A 16 -13.78 -24.82 -39.53
CA ILE A 16 -14.50 -26.08 -39.64
C ILE A 16 -14.21 -26.93 -38.40
N VAL A 17 -15.24 -27.17 -37.58
CA VAL A 17 -15.19 -28.11 -36.45
C VAL A 17 -15.50 -29.50 -36.97
N LEU A 18 -14.49 -30.38 -36.99
CA LEU A 18 -14.69 -31.82 -37.19
C LEU A 18 -14.94 -32.48 -35.84
N LEU A 19 -16.17 -32.97 -35.65
CA LEU A 19 -16.58 -33.81 -34.53
C LEU A 19 -16.01 -35.22 -34.72
N GLY A 20 -14.89 -35.51 -34.05
CA GLY A 20 -14.37 -36.85 -33.85
C GLY A 20 -14.63 -37.31 -32.43
N GLY A 21 -15.64 -38.16 -32.24
CA GLY A 21 -15.91 -38.82 -30.96
C GLY A 21 -14.79 -39.80 -30.62
N CYS A 22 -14.16 -39.60 -29.47
CA CYS A 22 -13.38 -40.61 -28.77
C CYS A 22 -13.92 -40.66 -27.34
N THR A 23 -14.47 -41.81 -26.98
CA THR A 23 -14.96 -42.13 -25.64
C THR A 23 -13.77 -42.15 -24.68
N PHE A 24 -13.68 -41.14 -23.81
CA PHE A 24 -12.76 -41.17 -22.68
C PHE A 24 -13.32 -42.12 -21.63
N ARG A 25 -12.55 -43.17 -21.35
CA ARG A 25 -12.79 -44.15 -20.29
C ARG A 25 -12.17 -43.54 -19.02
N ASP A 26 -12.96 -43.30 -17.98
CA ASP A 26 -12.46 -42.86 -16.69
C ASP A 26 -11.55 -43.95 -16.10
N GLU A 27 -10.25 -43.68 -16.09
CA GLU A 27 -9.27 -44.47 -15.35
C GLU A 27 -9.16 -43.83 -13.96
N VAL A 28 -9.84 -44.43 -12.99
CA VAL A 28 -9.76 -44.06 -11.57
C VAL A 28 -8.36 -44.43 -11.10
N ALA A 29 -7.45 -43.47 -11.14
CA ALA A 29 -6.15 -43.59 -10.49
C ALA A 29 -6.36 -43.62 -8.96
N ASP A 30 -5.97 -44.73 -8.34
CA ASP A 30 -5.85 -44.90 -6.89
C ASP A 30 -5.05 -43.72 -6.30
N ARG A 31 -5.75 -42.81 -5.62
CA ARG A 31 -5.12 -41.80 -4.78
C ARG A 31 -4.77 -42.44 -3.45
N VAL A 32 -3.50 -42.72 -3.24
CA VAL A 32 -2.95 -42.99 -1.91
C VAL A 32 -3.35 -41.81 -0.99
N PRO A 33 -3.96 -42.06 0.18
CA PRO A 33 -4.31 -40.99 1.10
C PRO A 33 -3.04 -40.28 1.55
N VAL A 34 -2.93 -38.98 1.25
CA VAL A 34 -1.94 -38.12 1.89
C VAL A 34 -2.33 -38.06 3.37
N PRO A 35 -1.46 -38.43 4.33
CA PRO A 35 -1.77 -38.32 5.74
C PRO A 35 -2.09 -36.85 6.05
N PRO A 36 -3.01 -36.56 7.00
CA PRO A 36 -3.27 -35.20 7.41
C PRO A 36 -1.95 -34.60 7.90
N GLY A 37 -1.36 -33.73 7.09
CA GLY A 37 -0.23 -32.92 7.51
C GLY A 37 -0.70 -32.05 8.66
N ASP A 38 0.09 -32.01 9.72
CA ASP A 38 -0.14 -31.14 10.86
C ASP A 38 -0.48 -29.74 10.35
N ALA A 39 -1.71 -29.30 10.63
CA ALA A 39 -2.07 -27.91 10.42
C ALA A 39 -1.09 -27.09 11.25
N GLU A 40 -0.27 -26.25 10.61
CA GLU A 40 0.58 -25.31 11.33
C GLU A 40 -0.32 -24.52 12.27
N GLU A 41 -0.16 -24.74 13.59
CA GLU A 41 -0.77 -23.92 14.61
C GLU A 41 -0.30 -22.47 14.39
N THR A 42 -1.14 -21.67 13.75
CA THR A 42 -0.94 -20.22 13.72
C THR A 42 -1.13 -19.73 15.15
N SER A 43 -0.05 -19.65 15.92
CA SER A 43 -0.07 -19.02 17.24
C SER A 43 -0.58 -17.58 17.06
N GLU A 44 -1.79 -17.28 17.54
CA GLU A 44 -2.36 -15.93 17.43
C GLU A 44 -1.47 -14.95 18.21
N ILE A 45 -0.70 -14.14 17.48
CA ILE A 45 0.14 -13.10 18.08
C ILE A 45 -0.79 -12.03 18.66
N THR A 46 -0.81 -11.90 19.98
CA THR A 46 -1.60 -10.86 20.66
C THR A 46 -0.93 -9.49 20.51
N ARG A 47 -1.72 -8.42 20.36
CA ARG A 47 -1.20 -7.05 20.31
C ARG A 47 -0.50 -6.67 21.61
N VAL A 48 0.65 -6.02 21.51
CA VAL A 48 1.38 -5.41 22.63
C VAL A 48 1.62 -3.93 22.37
N GLU A 49 1.89 -3.17 23.43
CA GLU A 49 2.38 -1.80 23.29
C GLU A 49 3.83 -1.81 22.79
N ASN A 50 4.07 -1.16 21.66
CA ASN A 50 5.43 -1.04 21.13
C ASN A 50 6.27 -0.09 22.01
N PRO A 51 7.59 -0.34 22.13
CA PRO A 51 8.48 0.49 22.94
C PRO A 51 8.62 1.94 22.40
N LYS A 52 8.28 2.15 21.13
CA LYS A 52 8.26 3.43 20.41
C LYS A 52 7.17 3.38 19.34
N PRO A 53 6.67 4.54 18.87
CA PRO A 53 5.70 4.55 17.78
C PRO A 53 6.22 3.83 16.54
N VAL A 54 5.39 2.96 15.98
CA VAL A 54 5.67 2.20 14.75
C VAL A 54 4.72 2.65 13.65
N ILE A 55 5.30 3.06 12.52
CA ILE A 55 4.61 3.39 11.28
C ILE A 55 4.87 2.25 10.29
N HIS A 56 3.82 1.66 9.75
CA HIS A 56 3.93 0.63 8.72
C HIS A 56 3.37 1.15 7.38
N VAL A 57 4.23 1.22 6.37
CA VAL A 57 3.94 1.78 5.05
C VAL A 57 3.87 0.67 4.02
N LEU A 58 2.69 0.45 3.45
CA LEU A 58 2.47 -0.48 2.36
C LEU A 58 2.44 0.34 1.05
N VAL A 59 3.43 0.12 0.19
CA VAL A 59 3.57 0.81 -1.09
C VAL A 59 3.18 -0.13 -2.21
N ALA A 60 2.09 0.16 -2.91
CA ALA A 60 1.75 -0.53 -4.16
C ALA A 60 2.56 0.09 -5.29
N LEU A 61 3.62 -0.59 -5.76
CA LEU A 61 4.49 -0.07 -6.81
C LEU A 61 3.70 0.26 -8.08
N CYS A 62 4.07 1.35 -8.74
CA CYS A 62 3.44 1.80 -9.98
C CYS A 62 3.67 0.77 -11.08
N ASP A 63 2.62 0.39 -11.80
CA ASP A 63 2.71 -0.63 -12.85
C ASP A 63 1.78 -0.31 -14.02
N ASN A 64 2.38 0.08 -15.15
CA ASN A 64 1.65 0.41 -16.37
C ASN A 64 0.91 -0.79 -16.97
N GLU A 65 1.37 -2.01 -16.71
CA GLU A 65 0.83 -3.21 -17.38
C GLU A 65 -0.35 -3.80 -16.62
N SER A 66 -0.32 -3.77 -15.29
CA SER A 66 -1.29 -4.49 -14.45
C SER A 66 -2.32 -3.59 -13.75
N GLN A 67 -2.11 -2.27 -13.75
CA GLN A 67 -2.98 -1.31 -13.06
C GLN A 67 -3.76 -0.45 -14.06
N GLY A 68 -4.98 -0.03 -13.68
CA GLY A 68 -5.85 0.85 -14.45
C GLY A 68 -5.39 2.32 -14.49
N ILE A 69 -4.08 2.57 -14.44
CA ILE A 69 -3.49 3.91 -14.40
C ILE A 69 -3.37 4.52 -15.80
N VAL A 70 -3.30 5.84 -15.87
CA VAL A 70 -2.77 6.51 -17.05
C VAL A 70 -1.27 6.18 -17.11
N PRO A 71 -0.77 5.58 -18.21
CA PRO A 71 0.61 5.13 -18.26
C PRO A 71 1.60 6.26 -18.00
N VAL A 72 2.58 5.98 -17.15
CA VAL A 72 3.73 6.85 -16.87
C VAL A 72 4.93 6.40 -17.72
N PRO A 73 6.04 7.14 -17.79
CA PRO A 73 7.26 6.65 -18.44
C PRO A 73 7.63 5.24 -17.98
N ALA A 74 7.99 4.35 -18.91
CA ALA A 74 8.13 2.91 -18.66
C ALA A 74 9.02 2.54 -17.47
N HIS A 75 10.13 3.27 -17.26
CA HIS A 75 11.02 3.02 -16.12
C HIS A 75 10.39 3.37 -14.76
N LEU A 76 9.46 4.33 -14.72
CA LEU A 76 8.74 4.70 -13.49
C LEU A 76 7.56 3.76 -13.21
N GLY A 77 6.97 3.20 -14.26
CA GLY A 77 5.81 2.31 -14.23
C GLY A 77 6.14 0.83 -14.37
N ASN A 78 7.37 0.43 -14.03
CA ASN A 78 7.75 -0.98 -13.94
C ASN A 78 7.48 -1.50 -12.52
N GLY A 79 6.41 -2.28 -12.36
CA GLY A 79 5.99 -2.84 -11.07
C GLY A 79 6.92 -3.92 -10.50
N ASP A 80 7.89 -4.38 -11.29
CA ASP A 80 8.89 -5.40 -10.89
C ASP A 80 10.25 -4.80 -10.55
N ASP A 81 10.44 -3.49 -10.73
CA ASP A 81 11.70 -2.78 -10.49
C ASP A 81 11.51 -1.66 -9.45
N PRO A 82 11.85 -1.90 -8.17
CA PRO A 82 11.70 -0.89 -7.13
C PRO A 82 12.67 0.30 -7.30
N ASP A 83 13.84 0.14 -7.94
CA ASP A 83 14.88 1.18 -7.97
C ASP A 83 14.45 2.41 -8.78
N GLY A 84 13.73 2.20 -9.88
CA GLY A 84 13.19 3.26 -10.71
C GLY A 84 11.74 3.64 -10.39
N ASN A 85 11.04 2.87 -9.57
CA ASN A 85 9.57 2.97 -9.48
C ASN A 85 9.09 4.32 -8.93
N LEU A 86 8.02 4.85 -9.54
CA LEU A 86 7.43 6.16 -9.21
C LEU A 86 7.16 6.36 -7.71
N TYR A 87 6.65 5.33 -7.03
CA TYR A 87 6.23 5.43 -5.62
C TYR A 87 7.30 4.99 -4.64
N TRP A 88 8.47 4.54 -5.11
CA TRP A 88 9.50 3.95 -4.27
C TRP A 88 10.91 4.53 -4.50
N GLY A 89 11.60 4.13 -5.56
CA GLY A 89 12.99 4.51 -5.82
C GLY A 89 13.18 5.79 -6.64
N ALA A 90 12.14 6.25 -7.35
CA ALA A 90 12.15 7.55 -8.00
C ALA A 90 12.29 8.69 -6.96
N LYS A 91 12.69 9.88 -7.42
CA LYS A 91 13.08 11.04 -6.57
C LYS A 91 12.16 11.32 -5.37
N TYR A 92 10.85 11.18 -5.53
CA TYR A 92 9.84 11.44 -4.48
C TYR A 92 9.13 10.19 -3.98
N GLY A 93 9.62 9.01 -4.36
CA GLY A 93 9.18 7.74 -3.80
C GLY A 93 9.67 7.52 -2.37
N VAL A 94 9.09 6.53 -1.68
CA VAL A 94 9.32 6.31 -0.24
C VAL A 94 10.79 6.06 0.09
N GLU A 95 11.48 5.18 -0.63
CA GLU A 95 12.90 4.90 -0.37
C GLU A 95 13.74 6.15 -0.59
N ALA A 96 13.66 6.75 -1.78
CA ALA A 96 14.52 7.88 -2.15
C ALA A 96 14.29 9.08 -1.23
N PHE A 97 13.03 9.37 -0.88
CA PHE A 97 12.72 10.54 -0.08
C PHE A 97 13.15 10.39 1.37
N PHE A 98 12.88 9.25 2.02
CA PHE A 98 13.29 9.03 3.41
C PHE A 98 14.80 8.80 3.54
N PHE A 99 15.45 8.19 2.54
CA PHE A 99 16.91 8.06 2.51
C PHE A 99 17.63 9.42 2.51
N ASN A 100 17.08 10.39 1.78
CA ASN A 100 17.64 11.75 1.72
C ASN A 100 17.14 12.68 2.84
N SER A 101 16.32 12.19 3.76
CA SER A 101 15.80 13.01 4.85
C SER A 101 16.87 13.28 5.90
N SER A 102 16.99 14.54 6.32
CA SER A 102 17.83 14.90 7.46
C SER A 102 17.24 14.45 8.80
N ARG A 103 15.98 13.99 8.84
CA ARG A 103 15.21 13.70 10.06
C ARG A 103 15.10 12.20 10.37
N TRP A 104 15.42 11.35 9.39
CA TRP A 104 15.30 9.90 9.49
C TRP A 104 16.66 9.25 9.21
N ASP A 105 17.04 8.29 10.05
CA ASP A 105 18.21 7.44 9.81
C ASP A 105 17.76 6.11 9.22
N ARG A 106 18.39 5.67 8.12
CA ARG A 106 18.18 4.32 7.59
C ARG A 106 18.78 3.29 8.55
N LEU A 107 18.01 2.25 8.85
CA LEU A 107 18.46 1.10 9.62
C LEU A 107 18.96 -0.03 8.69
N PRO A 108 19.68 -1.02 9.24
CA PRO A 108 20.03 -2.24 8.50
C PRO A 108 18.80 -2.91 7.88
N ASP A 109 19.04 -3.69 6.83
CA ASP A 109 17.98 -4.40 6.11
C ASP A 109 17.18 -5.32 7.06
N PRO A 110 15.86 -5.10 7.22
CA PRO A 110 15.00 -5.92 8.07
C PRO A 110 14.62 -7.28 7.48
N GLY A 111 14.98 -7.56 6.22
CA GLY A 111 14.55 -8.74 5.48
C GLY A 111 13.13 -8.61 4.92
N ILE A 112 12.79 -9.47 3.96
CA ILE A 112 11.49 -9.46 3.27
C ILE A 112 10.51 -10.40 3.99
N PRO A 113 9.30 -9.94 4.36
CA PRO A 113 8.43 -10.70 5.25
C PRO A 113 7.51 -11.71 4.54
N ALA A 114 7.26 -11.53 3.25
CA ALA A 114 6.23 -12.27 2.53
C ALA A 114 6.46 -12.26 1.01
N GLU A 115 5.83 -13.23 0.34
CA GLU A 115 5.81 -13.29 -1.11
C GLU A 115 5.11 -12.06 -1.73
N GLY A 116 5.69 -11.50 -2.79
CA GLY A 116 5.12 -10.35 -3.49
C GLY A 116 5.61 -9.00 -3.00
N ILE A 117 6.31 -8.94 -1.86
CA ILE A 117 7.10 -7.77 -1.47
C ILE A 117 8.50 -7.90 -2.07
N LEU A 118 8.94 -6.87 -2.81
CA LEU A 118 10.25 -6.85 -3.48
C LEU A 118 11.35 -6.27 -2.60
N ARG A 119 10.99 -5.37 -1.68
CA ARG A 119 11.93 -4.70 -0.78
C ARG A 119 11.20 -4.28 0.49
N ARG A 120 11.85 -4.47 1.63
CA ARG A 120 11.47 -3.86 2.90
C ARG A 120 12.59 -2.93 3.35
N LEU A 121 12.23 -1.77 3.89
CA LEU A 121 13.18 -0.83 4.50
C LEU A 121 12.71 -0.43 5.89
N ALA A 122 13.67 -0.10 6.74
CA ALA A 122 13.40 0.44 8.07
C ALA A 122 14.16 1.75 8.28
N PHE A 123 13.49 2.72 8.91
CA PHE A 123 14.05 4.01 9.29
C PHE A 123 13.73 4.32 10.75
N ARG A 124 14.60 5.07 11.41
CA ARG A 124 14.39 5.60 12.76
C ARG A 124 14.35 7.12 12.72
N HIS A 125 13.30 7.71 13.28
CA HIS A 125 13.19 9.15 13.42
C HIS A 125 14.18 9.66 14.47
N LYS A 126 15.03 10.63 14.11
CA LYS A 126 16.16 11.10 14.95
C LYS A 126 15.73 11.71 16.28
N LYS A 127 14.61 12.44 16.28
CA LYS A 127 14.16 13.19 17.46
C LYS A 127 13.33 12.34 18.42
N THR A 128 12.41 11.52 17.90
CA THR A 128 11.44 10.79 18.74
C THR A 128 11.83 9.32 18.97
N GLY A 129 12.69 8.77 18.12
CA GLY A 129 13.03 7.34 18.09
C GLY A 129 11.90 6.47 17.54
N ALA A 130 10.89 7.05 16.88
CA ALA A 130 9.86 6.30 16.18
C ALA A 130 10.44 5.50 15.01
N TYR A 131 9.80 4.39 14.65
CA TYR A 131 10.22 3.50 13.57
C TYR A 131 9.25 3.60 12.40
N LEU A 132 9.79 3.67 11.19
CA LEU A 132 9.05 3.53 9.94
C LEU A 132 9.54 2.27 9.24
N ILE A 133 8.63 1.35 8.98
CA ILE A 133 8.88 0.15 8.18
C ILE A 133 8.07 0.31 6.90
N ALA A 134 8.72 0.16 5.75
CA ALA A 134 8.08 0.31 4.44
C ALA A 134 8.25 -0.95 3.60
N ASP A 135 7.16 -1.42 3.00
CA ASP A 135 7.08 -2.59 2.14
C ASP A 135 6.73 -2.18 0.70
N ALA A 136 7.61 -2.50 -0.23
CA ALA A 136 7.40 -2.32 -1.67
C ALA A 136 6.70 -3.55 -2.25
N TYR A 137 5.38 -3.51 -2.36
CA TYR A 137 4.60 -4.55 -3.03
C TYR A 137 4.80 -4.45 -4.54
N ARG A 138 5.17 -5.57 -5.15
CA ARG A 138 5.22 -5.72 -6.61
C ARG A 138 3.93 -5.18 -7.23
N GLY A 139 4.03 -4.42 -8.32
CA GLY A 139 2.90 -3.63 -8.83
C GLY A 139 1.64 -4.44 -9.16
N ARG A 140 1.80 -5.62 -9.79
CA ARG A 140 0.70 -6.58 -10.01
C ARG A 140 0.07 -7.18 -8.75
N ARG A 141 0.68 -6.97 -7.57
CA ARG A 141 0.18 -7.39 -6.26
C ARG A 141 -0.54 -6.25 -5.52
N ILE A 142 -0.93 -5.17 -6.21
CA ILE A 142 -1.73 -4.07 -5.63
C ILE A 142 -2.97 -4.55 -4.86
N LYS A 143 -3.67 -5.58 -5.34
CA LYS A 143 -4.83 -6.14 -4.61
C LYS A 143 -4.43 -6.74 -3.26
N ALA A 144 -3.29 -7.43 -3.19
CA ALA A 144 -2.78 -7.95 -1.93
C ALA A 144 -2.36 -6.80 -0.99
N ALA A 145 -1.65 -5.80 -1.50
CA ALA A 145 -1.28 -4.61 -0.73
C ALA A 145 -2.49 -3.89 -0.11
N THR A 146 -3.59 -3.76 -0.87
CA THR A 146 -4.85 -3.18 -0.38
C THR A 146 -5.48 -4.04 0.71
N ILE A 147 -5.50 -5.36 0.56
CA ILE A 147 -6.05 -6.29 1.57
C ILE A 147 -5.20 -6.24 2.84
N ASP A 148 -3.87 -6.30 2.72
CA ASP A 148 -2.95 -6.27 3.86
C ASP A 148 -3.01 -4.92 4.60
N PHE A 149 -3.22 -3.82 3.88
CA PHE A 149 -3.49 -2.52 4.47
C PHE A 149 -4.78 -2.54 5.31
N LEU A 150 -5.89 -3.04 4.76
CA LEU A 150 -7.17 -3.10 5.46
C LEU A 150 -7.13 -4.06 6.66
N ASN A 151 -6.45 -5.19 6.54
CA ASN A 151 -6.19 -6.12 7.64
C ASN A 151 -5.38 -5.47 8.76
N SER A 152 -4.27 -4.82 8.41
CA SER A 152 -3.43 -4.11 9.37
C SER A 152 -4.21 -2.98 10.08
N ALA A 153 -5.02 -2.23 9.32
CA ALA A 153 -5.90 -1.19 9.83
C ALA A 153 -6.96 -1.74 10.78
N ALA A 154 -7.47 -2.94 10.53
CA ALA A 154 -8.49 -3.58 11.37
C ALA A 154 -8.00 -4.08 12.72
N GLY A 155 -6.72 -4.41 12.85
CA GLY A 155 -6.35 -5.28 13.99
C GLY A 155 -5.35 -6.35 13.66
N ASN A 156 -5.46 -6.85 12.43
CA ASN A 156 -5.00 -8.17 12.04
C ASN A 156 -3.58 -8.15 11.51
N GLU A 157 -3.07 -9.33 11.15
CA GLU A 157 -1.76 -9.50 10.53
C GLU A 157 -0.64 -8.88 11.38
N ILE A 158 -0.73 -9.06 12.71
CA ILE A 158 0.37 -8.71 13.61
C ILE A 158 1.58 -9.56 13.24
N ARG A 159 2.72 -8.91 13.08
CA ARG A 159 4.01 -9.56 12.82
C ARG A 159 5.05 -8.97 13.75
N GLU A 160 5.81 -9.83 14.41
CA GLU A 160 6.97 -9.38 15.17
C GLU A 160 8.16 -9.09 14.26
N ILE A 161 8.91 -8.05 14.60
CA ILE A 161 10.17 -7.70 13.97
C ILE A 161 11.17 -7.29 15.05
N GLU A 162 12.44 -7.64 14.86
CA GLU A 162 13.53 -7.12 15.68
C GLU A 162 14.30 -6.05 14.89
N LEU A 163 14.32 -4.83 15.42
CA LEU A 163 15.08 -3.71 14.88
C LEU A 163 15.83 -3.02 16.00
N ASP A 164 17.11 -2.68 15.78
CA ASP A 164 17.93 -1.95 16.78
C ASP A 164 17.97 -2.67 18.15
N GLY A 165 18.00 -4.01 18.13
CA GLY A 165 17.98 -4.86 19.34
C GLY A 165 16.65 -4.83 20.11
N ARG A 166 15.55 -4.39 19.47
CA ARG A 166 14.22 -4.28 20.08
C ARG A 166 13.21 -5.07 19.29
N LYS A 167 12.41 -5.90 19.99
CA LYS A 167 11.22 -6.51 19.42
C LYS A 167 10.09 -5.48 19.35
N MET A 168 9.41 -5.45 18.22
CA MET A 168 8.27 -4.58 17.95
C MET A 168 7.27 -5.32 17.07
N GLN A 169 6.05 -4.81 17.01
CA GLN A 169 4.99 -5.35 16.17
C GLN A 169 4.67 -4.41 14.99
N THR A 170 4.62 -5.00 13.80
CA THR A 170 4.19 -4.38 12.53
C THR A 170 2.81 -4.90 12.13
N GLY A 171 2.30 -4.44 10.99
CA GLY A 171 0.94 -4.76 10.54
C GLY A 171 -0.05 -4.30 11.59
N GLY A 172 -0.86 -5.21 12.13
CA GLY A 172 -1.77 -4.86 13.20
C GLY A 172 -1.13 -4.47 14.55
N GLY A 173 0.19 -4.53 14.68
CA GLY A 173 0.88 -4.00 15.84
C GLY A 173 1.12 -2.49 15.82
N SER A 174 1.05 -1.86 14.64
CA SER A 174 1.54 -0.50 14.46
C SER A 174 0.58 0.58 14.98
N ASP A 175 1.12 1.79 15.17
CA ASP A 175 0.38 2.98 15.59
C ASP A 175 -0.22 3.72 14.39
N VAL A 176 0.50 3.71 13.27
CA VAL A 176 0.07 4.32 12.00
C VAL A 176 0.22 3.30 10.87
N ILE A 177 -0.86 3.08 10.12
CA ILE A 177 -0.87 2.26 8.90
C ILE A 177 -1.00 3.18 7.69
N VAL A 178 -0.14 3.00 6.70
CA VAL A 178 -0.06 3.87 5.53
C VAL A 178 -0.18 3.05 4.26
N TYR A 179 -1.02 3.52 3.33
CA TYR A 179 -1.06 3.06 1.95
C TYR A 179 -0.58 4.17 1.01
N ILE A 180 0.36 3.86 0.12
CA ILE A 180 0.85 4.77 -0.93
C ILE A 180 0.81 4.08 -2.29
N GLY A 181 0.26 4.76 -3.29
CA GLY A 181 0.36 4.36 -4.70
C GLY A 181 -0.93 4.60 -5.46
N HIS A 182 -1.16 3.81 -6.52
CA HIS A 182 -2.44 3.82 -7.24
C HIS A 182 -3.57 3.41 -6.30
N ASN A 183 -4.77 3.98 -6.50
CA ASN A 183 -5.94 3.56 -5.75
C ASN A 183 -6.50 2.25 -6.32
N GLY A 184 -6.08 1.12 -5.75
CA GLY A 184 -6.54 -0.19 -6.20
C GLY A 184 -8.06 -0.39 -6.14
N LEU A 185 -8.77 0.31 -5.25
CA LEU A 185 -10.24 0.25 -5.17
C LEU A 185 -10.95 0.95 -6.34
N MET A 186 -10.20 1.65 -7.21
CA MET A 186 -10.71 2.12 -8.51
C MET A 186 -10.71 1.00 -9.57
N ASP A 187 -9.91 -0.05 -9.38
CA ASP A 187 -9.72 -1.13 -10.36
C ASP A 187 -10.48 -2.41 -9.95
N PHE A 188 -10.62 -2.65 -8.65
CA PHE A 188 -11.19 -3.88 -8.11
C PHE A 188 -11.96 -3.65 -6.81
N LYS A 189 -12.72 -4.67 -6.41
CA LYS A 189 -13.38 -4.74 -5.10
C LYS A 189 -12.64 -5.70 -4.18
N VAL A 190 -12.67 -5.39 -2.88
CA VAL A 190 -12.18 -6.24 -1.78
C VAL A 190 -13.21 -6.22 -0.67
N ASP A 191 -13.25 -7.27 0.14
CA ASP A 191 -14.01 -7.29 1.37
C ASP A 191 -13.21 -6.62 2.48
N THR A 192 -13.90 -5.95 3.42
CA THR A 192 -13.27 -5.46 4.64
C THR A 192 -13.33 -6.55 5.72
N PRO A 193 -12.31 -6.70 6.56
CA PRO A 193 -12.43 -7.48 7.79
C PRO A 193 -13.64 -6.98 8.60
N ALA A 194 -14.51 -7.91 8.99
CA ALA A 194 -15.83 -7.58 9.55
C ALA A 194 -15.78 -7.03 10.98
N VAL A 195 -14.70 -7.29 11.72
CA VAL A 195 -14.59 -6.94 13.13
C VAL A 195 -13.19 -6.41 13.42
N PRO A 196 -13.07 -5.16 13.90
CA PRO A 196 -11.82 -4.65 14.44
C PRO A 196 -11.36 -5.48 15.64
N VAL A 197 -10.07 -5.81 15.71
CA VAL A 197 -9.51 -6.46 16.91
C VAL A 197 -9.52 -5.46 18.07
N GLU A 198 -9.99 -5.89 19.23
CA GLU A 198 -9.98 -5.06 20.44
C GLU A 198 -8.54 -4.68 20.86
N GLY A 199 -8.37 -3.52 21.50
CA GLY A 199 -7.07 -3.14 22.09
C GLY A 199 -6.27 -2.05 21.36
N GLY A 200 -6.88 -1.29 20.44
CA GLY A 200 -6.34 0.01 20.03
C GLY A 200 -6.73 0.50 18.63
N THR A 201 -7.17 1.75 18.53
CA THR A 201 -7.41 2.43 17.24
C THR A 201 -6.08 2.87 16.63
N ARG A 202 -5.82 2.51 15.36
CA ARG A 202 -4.68 3.06 14.60
C ARG A 202 -5.07 4.30 13.84
N ASP A 203 -4.09 5.13 13.57
CA ASP A 203 -4.21 6.15 12.54
C ASP A 203 -3.97 5.53 11.16
N ALA A 204 -4.77 5.94 10.18
CA ALA A 204 -4.68 5.50 8.79
C ALA A 204 -4.34 6.68 7.89
N VAL A 205 -3.34 6.50 7.03
CA VAL A 205 -3.00 7.43 5.95
C VAL A 205 -3.15 6.72 4.62
N VAL A 206 -3.92 7.29 3.69
CA VAL A 206 -4.07 6.74 2.33
C VAL A 206 -3.74 7.82 1.31
N LEU A 207 -2.51 7.77 0.79
CA LEU A 207 -2.05 8.62 -0.30
C LEU A 207 -2.27 7.89 -1.62
N ALA A 208 -3.45 8.09 -2.18
CA ALA A 208 -3.86 7.56 -3.48
C ALA A 208 -4.97 8.47 -4.04
N CYS A 209 -5.24 8.44 -5.33
CA CYS A 209 -6.31 9.23 -5.95
C CYS A 209 -7.69 8.96 -5.32
N LEU A 210 -8.47 10.01 -5.00
CA LEU A 210 -9.85 9.88 -4.50
C LEU A 210 -9.98 8.98 -3.25
N SER A 211 -8.93 8.85 -2.42
CA SER A 211 -8.92 7.83 -1.37
C SER A 211 -10.04 8.02 -0.35
N ARG A 212 -10.47 9.26 -0.07
CA ARG A 212 -11.64 9.52 0.79
C ARG A 212 -12.92 8.89 0.24
N LYS A 213 -13.12 8.89 -1.08
CA LYS A 213 -14.32 8.29 -1.67
C LYS A 213 -14.32 6.77 -1.52
N TYR A 214 -13.18 6.14 -1.81
CA TYR A 214 -13.12 4.68 -1.94
C TYR A 214 -12.82 3.97 -0.62
N PHE A 215 -11.94 4.51 0.23
CA PHE A 215 -11.51 3.84 1.45
C PHE A 215 -12.40 4.17 2.66
N ARG A 216 -13.26 5.19 2.60
CA ARG A 216 -14.02 5.66 3.77
C ARG A 216 -14.84 4.58 4.45
N GLN A 217 -15.61 3.79 3.69
CA GLN A 217 -16.41 2.73 4.32
C GLN A 217 -15.52 1.63 4.89
N HIS A 218 -14.52 1.17 4.12
CA HIS A 218 -13.56 0.20 4.60
C HIS A 218 -12.88 0.66 5.90
N LEU A 219 -12.40 1.90 5.98
CA LEU A 219 -11.77 2.42 7.20
C LEU A 219 -12.74 2.48 8.39
N LYS A 220 -14.02 2.81 8.18
CA LYS A 220 -15.04 2.72 9.23
C LYS A 220 -15.18 1.29 9.75
N ASP A 221 -15.28 0.32 8.84
CA ASP A 221 -15.45 -1.09 9.18
C ASP A 221 -14.22 -1.62 9.94
N THR A 222 -13.01 -1.15 9.59
CA THR A 222 -11.76 -1.50 10.31
C THR A 222 -11.61 -0.81 11.67
N GLY A 223 -12.38 0.23 11.97
CA GLY A 223 -12.22 1.04 13.17
C GLY A 223 -10.97 1.95 13.20
N ALA A 224 -10.16 1.96 12.13
CA ALA A 224 -9.02 2.87 12.01
C ALA A 224 -9.48 4.34 11.82
N LYS A 225 -8.71 5.27 12.38
CA LYS A 225 -8.97 6.71 12.31
C LYS A 225 -8.28 7.32 11.09
N PRO A 226 -9.00 7.92 10.13
CA PRO A 226 -8.38 8.51 8.96
C PRO A 226 -7.62 9.79 9.33
N LEU A 227 -6.30 9.68 9.48
CA LEU A 227 -5.41 10.80 9.73
C LEU A 227 -5.21 11.62 8.45
N LEU A 228 -5.04 10.97 7.30
CA LEU A 228 -4.98 11.65 6.00
C LEU A 228 -5.58 10.79 4.89
N LEU A 229 -6.44 11.43 4.10
CA LEU A 229 -7.03 10.92 2.86
C LEU A 229 -6.92 12.01 1.78
N THR A 230 -7.31 11.67 0.56
CA THR A 230 -7.34 12.60 -0.57
C THR A 230 -8.76 12.74 -1.11
N SER A 231 -9.14 13.95 -1.48
CA SER A 231 -10.48 14.24 -2.01
C SER A 231 -10.60 14.07 -3.52
N ASN A 232 -9.50 14.24 -4.27
CA ASN A 232 -9.44 14.27 -5.73
C ASN A 232 -8.26 13.44 -6.28
N LEU A 233 -8.06 13.45 -7.60
CA LEU A 233 -6.87 12.90 -8.26
C LEU A 233 -5.62 13.69 -7.84
N MET A 234 -4.51 12.97 -7.59
CA MET A 234 -3.28 13.57 -7.05
C MET A 234 -2.06 12.68 -7.29
N ALA A 235 -0.86 13.23 -7.12
CA ALA A 235 0.41 12.49 -7.17
C ALA A 235 0.80 11.94 -5.79
N PRO A 236 0.68 10.62 -5.52
CA PRO A 236 0.87 10.05 -4.19
C PRO A 236 2.36 9.87 -3.86
N GLU A 237 2.98 10.97 -3.42
CA GLU A 237 4.43 11.05 -3.21
C GLU A 237 4.81 11.18 -1.72
N ALA A 238 6.01 10.72 -1.38
CA ALA A 238 6.44 10.51 0.00
C ALA A 238 6.66 11.79 0.82
N TYR A 239 6.85 12.95 0.17
CA TYR A 239 6.99 14.22 0.90
C TYR A 239 5.73 14.60 1.70
N ILE A 240 4.55 14.12 1.27
CA ILE A 240 3.29 14.34 1.97
C ILE A 240 3.32 13.55 3.28
N LEU A 241 3.66 12.26 3.19
CA LEU A 241 3.78 11.38 4.34
C LEU A 241 4.83 11.91 5.32
N HIS A 242 6.01 12.29 4.81
CA HIS A 242 7.10 12.77 5.63
C HIS A 242 6.67 13.95 6.51
N ASP A 243 6.09 15.01 5.94
CA ASP A 243 5.71 16.19 6.72
C ASP A 243 4.48 15.95 7.61
N ALA A 244 3.60 15.02 7.22
CA ALA A 244 2.51 14.55 8.08
C ALA A 244 3.02 13.83 9.33
N LEU A 245 3.95 12.89 9.17
CA LEU A 245 4.52 12.14 10.28
C LEU A 245 5.26 13.05 11.25
N GLU A 246 5.82 14.15 10.76
CA GLU A 246 6.57 15.10 11.58
C GLU A 246 5.66 15.90 12.52
N ALA A 247 4.49 16.29 12.02
CA ALA A 247 3.42 16.82 12.87
C ALA A 247 2.95 15.77 13.87
N ARG A 248 2.58 14.58 13.36
CA ARG A 248 1.99 13.52 14.17
C ARG A 248 2.91 13.04 15.30
N LEU A 249 4.20 12.90 15.03
CA LEU A 249 5.21 12.49 16.00
C LEU A 249 5.59 13.61 16.98
N SER A 250 5.32 14.87 16.63
CA SER A 250 5.49 16.02 17.53
C SER A 250 4.27 16.27 18.43
N GLY A 251 3.20 15.47 18.29
CA GLY A 251 1.98 15.60 19.06
C GLY A 251 1.04 16.71 18.55
N GLU A 252 1.23 17.16 17.31
CA GLU A 252 0.32 18.12 16.68
C GLU A 252 -1.05 17.49 16.40
N SER A 253 -2.09 18.32 16.33
CA SER A 253 -3.45 17.90 16.06
C SER A 253 -3.61 17.32 14.65
N GLU A 254 -4.73 16.62 14.41
CA GLU A 254 -5.10 16.12 13.09
C GLU A 254 -5.15 17.25 12.04
N LYS A 255 -5.69 18.41 12.43
CA LYS A 255 -5.77 19.58 11.54
C LYS A 255 -4.38 20.13 11.21
N GLU A 256 -3.49 20.25 12.19
CA GLU A 256 -2.12 20.68 11.96
C GLU A 256 -1.34 19.68 11.10
N THR A 257 -1.55 18.38 11.33
CA THR A 257 -1.02 17.30 10.48
C THR A 257 -1.46 17.45 9.03
N GLN A 258 -2.75 17.70 8.80
CA GLN A 258 -3.31 17.97 7.47
C GLN A 258 -2.71 19.23 6.84
N LEU A 259 -2.53 20.31 7.60
CA LEU A 259 -1.93 21.55 7.10
C LEU A 259 -0.46 21.36 6.69
N ARG A 260 0.33 20.60 7.45
CA ARG A 260 1.73 20.28 7.07
C ARG A 260 1.80 19.44 5.81
N ALA A 261 0.98 18.40 5.72
CA ALA A 261 0.89 17.55 4.54
C ALA A 261 0.46 18.35 3.29
N ALA A 262 -0.53 19.23 3.43
CA ALA A 262 -0.98 20.12 2.38
C ALA A 262 0.11 21.13 1.98
N ALA A 263 0.85 21.70 2.93
CA ALA A 263 1.95 22.62 2.64
C ALA A 263 3.09 21.94 1.88
N ALA A 264 3.43 20.70 2.24
CA ALA A 264 4.38 19.90 1.47
C ALA A 264 3.86 19.69 0.04
N TYR A 265 2.60 19.29 -0.12
CA TYR A 265 2.00 19.10 -1.45
C TYR A 265 1.98 20.37 -2.29
N ALA A 266 1.56 21.50 -1.72
CA ALA A 266 1.57 22.80 -2.37
C ALA A 266 2.97 23.18 -2.89
N LYS A 267 3.99 22.97 -2.05
CA LYS A 267 5.39 23.25 -2.40
C LYS A 267 5.88 22.43 -3.58
N TYR A 268 5.70 21.11 -3.55
CA TYR A 268 6.26 20.21 -4.56
C TYR A 268 5.47 20.23 -5.87
N GLN A 269 4.16 20.38 -5.80
CA GLN A 269 3.28 20.44 -6.99
C GLN A 269 3.08 21.86 -7.52
N GLN A 270 3.68 22.86 -6.85
CA GLN A 270 3.62 24.27 -7.24
C GLN A 270 2.19 24.80 -7.35
N ILE A 271 1.32 24.39 -6.42
CA ILE A 271 -0.07 24.85 -6.34
C ILE A 271 -0.31 25.73 -5.10
N GLY A 272 -1.42 26.46 -5.09
CA GLY A 272 -1.80 27.28 -3.95
C GLY A 272 -2.13 26.43 -2.71
N GLN A 273 -1.72 26.91 -1.53
CA GLN A 273 -1.96 26.25 -0.23
C GLN A 273 -3.44 25.84 -0.03
N LYS A 274 -4.38 26.74 -0.32
CA LYS A 274 -5.83 26.45 -0.19
C LYS A 274 -6.29 25.29 -1.09
N ALA A 275 -5.70 25.15 -2.28
CA ALA A 275 -6.02 24.04 -3.17
C ALA A 275 -5.48 22.71 -2.62
N ALA A 276 -4.26 22.72 -2.07
CA ALA A 276 -3.69 21.55 -1.40
C ALA A 276 -4.47 21.15 -0.14
N GLU A 277 -4.96 22.12 0.64
CA GLU A 277 -5.82 21.85 1.80
C GLU A 277 -7.20 21.28 1.42
N GLY A 278 -7.75 21.69 0.27
CA GLY A 278 -8.96 21.06 -0.26
C GLY A 278 -8.73 19.64 -0.77
N LEU A 279 -7.48 19.32 -1.15
CA LEU A 279 -7.07 18.02 -1.67
C LEU A 279 -6.74 17.02 -0.56
N ILE A 280 -5.88 17.40 0.37
CA ILE A 280 -5.42 16.57 1.48
C ILE A 280 -6.36 16.82 2.66
N VAL A 281 -7.07 15.80 3.11
CA VAL A 281 -8.14 15.91 4.10
C VAL A 281 -7.91 14.95 5.27
N THR A 282 -8.38 15.30 6.46
CA THR A 282 -8.38 14.44 7.65
C THR A 282 -9.82 14.14 8.05
N GLY A 283 -10.06 13.06 8.78
CA GLY A 283 -11.40 12.68 9.22
C GLY A 283 -12.27 12.09 8.10
N TRP A 284 -13.59 12.17 8.30
CA TRP A 284 -14.62 11.46 7.51
C TRP A 284 -15.29 12.27 6.41
#